data_AF-Q3B705-F1
#
_entry.id   AF-Q3B705-F1
#
_cell.length_a   1.000
_cell.length_b   1.000
_cell.length_c   1.000
_cell.angle_alpha   90.00
_cell.angle_beta   90.00
_cell.angle_gamma   90.00
#
_symmetry.space_group_name_H-M   'P 1'
#
loop_
_entity.id
_entity.type
_entity.pdbx_description
1 polymer ?
#
loop_
_entity_poly.entity_id
_entity_poly.type
_entity_poly.pdbx_seq_one_letter_code
_entity_poly.pdbx_strand_id
1 'polypeptide(L)'
;MADDERKRLEDEKKRKQAETDRKRAEVRARLEEASKAKKAKKGFMTPDRKKKLRLLLRKKAAEELKKEQERKAAERRRIIEERCGKPKNVDDASEDDLREICQMYYDRVYLCEGQKWDLEREVRKRDYEIADLNSQVNDLRGKFMKPTLKKVSKYENKFAKLQKKAAEFNFRNQLKQVKKKEFTLEEEDKEPKKSEKAEWQTKK
;
A
#
# COMPACT_ATOMS: atom_id res chain seq x y z
N MET A 1 31.69 60.85 37.16
CA MET A 1 30.25 60.75 37.51
C MET A 1 29.43 60.01 36.45
N ALA A 2 29.65 60.21 35.14
CA ALA A 2 28.89 59.51 34.08
C ALA A 2 29.26 58.03 33.86
N ASP A 3 30.53 57.66 34.08
CA ASP A 3 31.00 56.27 33.84
C ASP A 3 30.55 55.28 34.94
N ASP A 4 30.45 55.72 36.19
CA ASP A 4 29.96 54.89 37.30
C ASP A 4 28.47 54.55 37.16
N GLU A 5 27.68 55.46 36.60
CA GLU A 5 26.25 55.25 36.35
C GLU A 5 26.02 54.28 35.18
N ARG A 6 26.82 54.38 34.11
CA ARG A 6 26.82 53.40 33.01
C ARG A 6 27.19 52.01 33.47
N LYS A 7 28.20 51.88 34.32
CA LYS A 7 28.65 50.58 34.86
C LYS A 7 27.57 49.92 35.72
N ARG A 8 26.87 50.69 36.56
CA ARG A 8 25.72 50.19 37.35
C ARG A 8 24.57 49.73 36.46
N LEU A 9 24.25 50.49 35.40
CA LEU A 9 23.21 50.11 34.44
C LEU A 9 23.56 48.86 33.61
N GLU A 10 24.84 48.67 33.27
CA GLU A 10 25.32 47.45 32.60
C GLU A 10 25.29 46.23 33.53
N ASP A 11 25.69 46.38 34.79
CA ASP A 11 25.62 45.31 35.78
C ASP A 11 24.17 44.92 36.09
N GLU A 12 23.25 45.88 36.14
CA GLU A 12 21.82 45.60 36.33
C GLU A 12 21.21 44.89 35.11
N LYS A 13 21.58 45.28 33.88
CA LYS A 13 21.18 44.57 32.65
C LYS A 13 21.73 43.15 32.61
N LYS A 14 22.99 42.95 33.02
CA LYS A 14 23.63 41.63 33.07
C LYS A 14 22.96 40.71 34.11
N ARG A 15 22.55 41.26 35.26
CA ARG A 15 21.76 40.54 36.28
C ARG A 15 20.37 40.15 35.76
N LYS A 16 19.65 41.08 35.11
CA LYS A 16 18.34 40.80 34.50
C LYS A 16 18.45 39.74 33.40
N GLN A 17 19.50 39.80 32.57
CA GLN A 17 19.72 38.82 31.51
C GLN A 17 20.04 37.43 32.07
N ALA A 18 20.90 37.34 33.09
CA ALA A 18 21.19 36.08 33.78
C ALA A 18 19.95 35.47 34.44
N GLU A 19 19.07 36.29 35.02
CA GLU A 19 17.80 35.82 35.60
C GLU A 19 16.86 35.28 34.51
N THR A 20 16.76 35.95 33.37
CA THR A 20 15.94 35.47 32.25
C THR A 20 16.47 34.18 31.64
N ASP A 21 17.78 34.02 31.54
CA ASP A 21 18.40 32.81 31.00
C ASP A 21 18.29 31.63 31.98
N ARG A 22 18.34 31.89 33.29
CA ARG A 22 18.04 30.87 34.32
C ARG A 22 16.58 30.41 34.24
N LYS A 23 15.62 31.33 34.11
CA LYS A 23 14.20 30.99 33.94
C LYS A 23 13.95 30.20 32.64
N ARG A 24 14.64 30.56 31.55
CA ARG A 24 14.57 29.82 30.28
C ARG A 24 15.18 28.42 30.38
N ALA A 25 16.31 28.27 31.06
CA ALA A 25 16.95 26.98 31.30
C ALA A 25 16.06 26.06 32.15
N GLU A 26 15.42 26.59 33.18
CA GLU A 26 14.49 25.85 34.04
C GLU A 26 13.25 25.38 33.27
N VAL A 27 12.64 26.24 32.45
CA VAL A 27 11.52 25.86 31.58
C VAL A 27 11.93 24.79 30.58
N ARG A 28 13.14 24.88 30.01
CA ARG A 28 13.68 23.88 29.09
C ARG A 28 13.93 22.54 29.79
N ALA A 29 14.49 22.56 31.00
CA ALA A 29 14.70 21.36 31.82
C ALA A 29 13.36 20.68 32.18
N ARG A 30 12.36 21.47 32.58
CA ARG A 30 11.01 20.98 32.90
C ARG A 30 10.30 20.39 31.67
N LEU A 31 10.48 20.99 30.48
CA LEU A 31 9.96 20.44 29.22
C LEU A 31 10.68 19.14 28.82
N GLU A 32 12.00 19.06 29.05
CA GLU A 32 12.79 17.86 28.76
C GLU A 32 12.41 16.70 29.70
N GLU A 33 12.23 16.97 31.00
CA GLU A 33 11.82 15.99 32.00
C GLU A 33 10.39 15.47 31.75
N ALA A 34 9.45 16.37 31.41
CA ALA A 34 8.10 15.99 30.97
C ALA A 34 8.13 15.14 29.69
N SER A 35 9.10 15.36 28.80
CA SER A 35 9.28 14.55 27.59
C SER A 35 9.89 13.17 27.88
N LYS A 36 10.80 13.07 28.87
CA LYS A 36 11.40 11.79 29.32
C LYS A 36 10.37 10.92 30.05
N ALA A 37 9.53 11.50 30.90
CA ALA A 37 8.43 10.79 31.55
C ALA A 37 7.40 10.20 30.55
N LYS A 38 7.15 10.89 29.42
CA LYS A 38 6.32 10.35 28.32
C LYS A 38 6.99 9.23 27.52
N LYS A 39 8.32 9.15 27.49
CA LYS A 39 9.07 8.07 26.83
C LYS A 39 9.17 6.79 27.66
N ALA A 40 8.94 6.87 28.97
CA ALA A 40 9.09 5.74 29.90
C ALA A 40 7.94 4.71 29.84
N LYS A 41 6.78 5.04 29.25
CA LYS A 41 5.70 4.05 28.99
C LYS A 41 6.02 3.22 27.74
N LYS A 42 7.03 2.36 27.87
CA LYS A 42 7.49 1.34 26.92
C LYS A 42 6.45 0.21 26.84
N GLY A 43 5.27 0.48 26.27
CA GLY A 43 4.20 -0.49 26.15
C GLY A 43 4.56 -1.61 25.16
N PHE A 44 4.66 -2.86 25.64
CA PHE A 44 4.64 -4.20 25.01
C PHE A 44 5.42 -4.47 23.70
N MET A 45 5.83 -3.45 22.95
CA MET A 45 6.25 -3.53 21.56
C MET A 45 7.11 -2.31 21.20
N THR A 46 8.30 -2.54 20.64
CA THR A 46 9.11 -1.43 20.12
C THR A 46 8.40 -0.78 18.93
N PRO A 47 8.48 0.55 18.76
CA PRO A 47 7.90 1.26 17.62
C PRO A 47 8.29 0.65 16.26
N ASP A 48 9.54 0.19 16.13
CA ASP A 48 10.05 -0.47 14.92
C ASP A 48 9.39 -1.81 14.65
N ARG A 49 9.20 -2.65 15.69
CA ARG A 49 8.50 -3.92 15.54
C ARG A 49 7.02 -3.69 15.17
N LYS A 50 6.39 -2.63 15.71
CA LYS A 50 4.99 -2.27 15.37
C LYS A 50 4.87 -1.80 13.92
N LYS A 51 5.86 -1.05 13.43
CA LYS A 51 5.95 -0.62 12.02
C LYS A 51 6.15 -1.82 11.09
N LYS A 52 7.06 -2.75 11.44
CA LYS A 52 7.31 -3.99 10.68
C LYS A 52 6.05 -4.86 10.62
N LEU A 53 5.34 -5.03 11.73
CA LEU A 53 4.11 -5.81 11.78
C LEU A 53 3.00 -5.20 10.91
N ARG A 54 2.78 -3.88 10.96
CA ARG A 54 1.81 -3.20 10.09
C ARG A 54 2.16 -3.35 8.61
N LEU A 55 3.44 -3.36 8.26
CA LEU A 55 3.89 -3.61 6.89
C LEU A 55 3.55 -5.04 6.46
N LEU A 56 3.87 -6.03 7.30
CA LEU A 56 3.57 -7.44 7.02
C LEU A 56 2.06 -7.69 6.88
N LEU A 57 1.25 -7.08 7.74
CA LEU A 57 -0.22 -7.19 7.66
C LEU A 57 -0.76 -6.62 6.34
N ARG A 58 -0.27 -5.45 5.89
CA ARG A 58 -0.69 -4.89 4.60
C ARG A 58 -0.20 -5.70 3.41
N LYS A 59 1.01 -6.26 3.48
CA LYS A 59 1.54 -7.16 2.44
C LYS A 59 0.69 -8.41 2.33
N LYS A 60 0.39 -9.07 3.46
CA LYS A 60 -0.50 -10.24 3.50
C LYS A 60 -1.90 -9.90 3.01
N ALA A 61 -2.47 -8.77 3.43
CA ALA A 61 -3.78 -8.33 2.96
C ALA A 61 -3.81 -8.08 1.45
N ALA A 62 -2.75 -7.49 0.88
CA ALA A 62 -2.64 -7.27 -0.56
C ALA A 62 -2.48 -8.59 -1.34
N GLU A 63 -1.72 -9.54 -0.80
CA GLU A 63 -1.54 -10.88 -1.37
C GLU A 63 -2.85 -11.67 -1.36
N GLU A 64 -3.54 -11.72 -0.22
CA GLU A 64 -4.86 -12.37 -0.09
C GLU A 64 -5.90 -11.73 -1.02
N LEU A 65 -5.91 -10.39 -1.13
CA LEU A 65 -6.80 -9.68 -2.06
C LEU A 65 -6.54 -10.11 -3.52
N LYS A 66 -5.26 -10.24 -3.91
CA LYS A 66 -4.90 -10.70 -5.26
C LYS A 66 -5.33 -12.16 -5.49
N LYS A 67 -5.09 -13.04 -4.51
CA LYS A 67 -5.49 -14.44 -4.56
C LYS A 67 -7.01 -14.61 -4.66
N GLU A 68 -7.77 -13.79 -3.94
CA GLU A 68 -9.23 -13.76 -4.04
C GLU A 68 -9.71 -13.28 -5.42
N GLN A 69 -9.07 -12.25 -5.99
CA GLN A 69 -9.37 -11.79 -7.35
C GLN A 69 -9.12 -12.90 -8.39
N GLU A 70 -8.00 -13.60 -8.28
CA GLU A 70 -7.67 -14.74 -9.16
C GLU A 70 -8.69 -15.88 -9.01
N ARG A 71 -9.07 -16.23 -7.77
CA ARG A 71 -10.13 -17.21 -7.49
C ARG A 71 -11.47 -16.80 -8.11
N LYS A 72 -11.88 -15.54 -7.93
CA LYS A 72 -13.14 -15.01 -8.47
C LYS A 72 -13.11 -14.97 -10.01
N ALA A 73 -11.97 -14.67 -10.61
CA ALA A 73 -11.79 -14.69 -12.06
C ALA A 73 -11.85 -16.12 -12.62
N ALA A 74 -11.23 -17.09 -11.94
CA ALA A 74 -11.30 -18.51 -12.30
C ALA A 74 -12.74 -19.03 -12.20
N GLU A 75 -13.44 -18.74 -11.10
CA GLU A 75 -14.83 -19.15 -10.92
C GLU A 75 -15.74 -18.48 -11.97
N ARG A 76 -15.51 -17.20 -12.30
CA ARG A 76 -16.22 -16.53 -13.39
C ARG A 76 -16.04 -17.26 -14.72
N ARG A 77 -14.82 -17.72 -15.04
CA ARG A 77 -14.55 -18.48 -16.27
C ARG A 77 -15.29 -19.82 -16.26
N ARG A 78 -15.22 -20.56 -15.15
CA ARG A 78 -15.93 -21.83 -14.96
C ARG A 78 -17.44 -21.68 -15.16
N ILE A 79 -18.06 -20.68 -14.54
CA ILE A 79 -19.50 -20.42 -14.67
C ILE A 79 -19.87 -20.05 -16.10
N ILE A 80 -19.05 -19.27 -16.80
CA ILE A 80 -19.30 -18.92 -18.21
C ILE A 80 -19.24 -20.18 -19.08
N GLU A 81 -18.25 -21.03 -18.89
CA GLU A 81 -18.10 -22.29 -19.62
C GLU A 81 -19.30 -23.22 -19.37
N GLU A 82 -19.74 -23.36 -18.13
CA GLU A 82 -20.92 -24.15 -17.75
C GLU A 82 -22.21 -23.59 -18.37
N ARG A 83 -22.40 -22.26 -18.36
CA ARG A 83 -23.63 -21.63 -18.87
C ARG A 83 -23.69 -21.51 -20.38
N CYS A 84 -22.57 -21.28 -21.05
CA CYS A 84 -22.51 -21.15 -22.50
C CYS A 84 -22.38 -22.50 -23.21
N GLY A 85 -21.80 -23.51 -22.54
CA GLY A 85 -21.62 -24.84 -23.10
C GLY A 85 -20.73 -24.83 -24.35
N LYS A 86 -20.87 -25.89 -25.17
CA LYS A 86 -20.17 -25.99 -26.44
C LYS A 86 -20.94 -25.26 -27.54
N PRO A 87 -20.24 -24.65 -28.51
CA PRO A 87 -20.88 -24.08 -29.69
C PRO A 87 -21.68 -25.15 -30.43
N LYS A 88 -22.87 -24.78 -30.92
CA LYS A 88 -23.69 -25.63 -31.78
C LYS A 88 -22.96 -25.90 -33.11
N ASN A 89 -23.08 -27.11 -33.64
CA ASN A 89 -22.51 -27.45 -34.94
C ASN A 89 -23.33 -26.75 -36.03
N VAL A 90 -22.67 -25.93 -36.84
CA VAL A 90 -23.25 -25.19 -37.96
C VAL A 90 -22.71 -25.66 -39.31
N ASP A 91 -21.62 -26.42 -39.33
CA ASP A 91 -20.93 -26.82 -40.55
C ASP A 91 -21.58 -28.05 -41.18
N ASP A 92 -22.10 -28.97 -40.37
CA ASP A 92 -22.77 -30.21 -40.81
C ASP A 92 -24.31 -30.16 -40.69
N ALA A 93 -24.88 -28.99 -40.38
CA ALA A 93 -26.30 -28.84 -40.08
C ALA A 93 -27.14 -28.62 -41.36
N SER A 94 -28.38 -29.15 -41.38
CA SER A 94 -29.33 -28.88 -42.47
C SER A 94 -29.88 -27.45 -42.40
N GLU A 95 -30.51 -26.96 -43.47
CA GLU A 95 -31.08 -25.60 -43.49
C GLU A 95 -32.15 -25.39 -42.40
N ASP A 96 -32.97 -26.41 -42.14
CA ASP A 96 -33.99 -26.37 -41.10
C ASP A 96 -33.36 -26.36 -39.69
N ASP A 97 -32.32 -27.17 -39.46
CA ASP A 97 -31.56 -27.17 -38.20
C ASP A 97 -30.89 -25.80 -37.95
N LEU A 98 -30.36 -25.17 -39.01
CA LEU A 98 -29.75 -23.84 -38.90
C LEU A 98 -30.77 -22.77 -38.52
N ARG A 99 -32.01 -22.84 -39.03
CA ARG A 99 -33.10 -21.93 -38.63
C ARG A 99 -33.48 -22.12 -37.16
N GLU A 100 -33.59 -23.37 -36.71
CA GLU A 100 -33.88 -23.68 -35.31
C GLU A 100 -32.77 -23.16 -34.39
N ILE A 101 -31.50 -23.41 -34.73
CA ILE A 101 -30.33 -22.92 -33.97
C ILE A 101 -30.36 -21.39 -33.85
N CYS A 102 -30.65 -20.68 -34.95
CA CYS A 102 -30.77 -19.22 -34.94
C CYS A 102 -31.86 -18.74 -33.97
N GLN A 103 -33.04 -19.36 -34.02
CA GLN A 103 -34.15 -19.00 -33.14
C GLN A 103 -33.81 -19.27 -31.67
N MET A 104 -33.22 -20.43 -31.36
CA MET A 104 -32.79 -20.77 -30.01
C MET A 104 -31.80 -19.76 -29.42
N TYR A 105 -30.82 -19.31 -30.22
CA TYR A 105 -29.87 -18.30 -29.76
C TYR A 105 -30.54 -16.94 -29.56
N TYR A 106 -31.45 -16.55 -30.44
CA TYR A 106 -32.22 -15.31 -30.29
C TYR A 106 -33.02 -15.29 -28.99
N ASP A 107 -33.78 -16.35 -28.72
CA ASP A 107 -34.59 -16.47 -27.50
C ASP A 107 -33.72 -16.44 -26.24
N ARG A 108 -32.56 -17.11 -26.29
CA ARG A 108 -31.60 -17.11 -25.17
C ARG A 108 -31.01 -15.72 -24.93
N VAL A 109 -30.65 -14.99 -25.98
CA VAL A 109 -30.13 -13.61 -25.85
C VAL A 109 -31.21 -12.70 -25.28
N TYR A 110 -32.45 -12.79 -25.77
CA TYR A 110 -33.57 -11.99 -25.26
C TYR A 110 -33.79 -12.20 -23.75
N LEU A 111 -33.81 -13.47 -23.30
CA LEU A 111 -33.94 -13.80 -21.88
C LEU A 111 -32.75 -13.27 -21.06
N CYS A 112 -31.51 -13.48 -21.54
CA CYS A 112 -30.31 -13.01 -20.86
C CYS A 112 -30.26 -11.48 -20.71
N GLU A 113 -30.73 -10.73 -21.71
CA GLU A 113 -30.76 -9.27 -21.64
C GLU A 113 -31.79 -8.79 -20.60
N GLY A 114 -32.96 -9.44 -20.51
CA GLY A 114 -33.93 -9.17 -19.45
C GLY A 114 -33.36 -9.42 -18.05
N GLN A 115 -32.74 -10.58 -17.84
CA GLN A 115 -32.08 -10.90 -16.57
C GLN A 115 -30.95 -9.92 -16.21
N LYS A 116 -30.17 -9.51 -17.21
CA LYS A 116 -29.11 -8.51 -17.04
C LYS A 116 -29.69 -7.17 -16.61
N TRP A 117 -30.77 -6.72 -17.23
CA TRP A 117 -31.43 -5.47 -16.86
C TRP A 117 -31.86 -5.44 -15.39
N ASP A 118 -32.52 -6.50 -14.93
CA ASP A 118 -32.97 -6.62 -13.54
C ASP A 118 -31.80 -6.58 -12.55
N LEU A 119 -30.73 -7.33 -12.83
CA LEU A 119 -29.51 -7.35 -12.02
C LEU A 119 -28.83 -5.97 -12.00
N GLU A 120 -28.70 -5.30 -13.14
CA GLU A 120 -28.11 -3.98 -13.20
C GLU A 120 -28.93 -2.95 -12.44
N ARG A 121 -30.26 -3.02 -12.50
CA ARG A 121 -31.15 -2.13 -11.75
C ARG A 121 -30.99 -2.34 -10.24
N GLU A 122 -30.86 -3.58 -9.80
CA GLU A 122 -30.61 -3.90 -8.39
C GLU A 122 -29.24 -3.38 -7.92
N VAL A 123 -28.19 -3.54 -8.74
CA VAL A 123 -26.85 -2.98 -8.46
C VAL A 123 -26.91 -1.46 -8.35
N ARG A 124 -27.54 -0.78 -9.31
CA ARG A 124 -27.71 0.69 -9.27
C ARG A 124 -28.41 1.14 -7.99
N LYS A 125 -29.47 0.44 -7.56
CA LYS A 125 -30.17 0.75 -6.31
C LYS A 125 -29.23 0.63 -5.11
N ARG A 126 -28.44 -0.44 -5.02
CA ARG A 126 -27.45 -0.61 -3.95
C ARG A 126 -26.36 0.46 -3.99
N ASP A 127 -25.90 0.87 -5.17
CA ASP A 127 -24.91 1.94 -5.30
C ASP A 127 -25.45 3.27 -4.77
N TYR A 128 -26.72 3.59 -5.04
CA TYR A 128 -27.39 4.76 -4.46
C TYR A 128 -27.49 4.67 -2.93
N GLU A 129 -27.89 3.52 -2.39
CA GLU A 129 -27.95 3.29 -0.94
C GLU A 129 -26.57 3.44 -0.29
N ILE A 130 -25.51 2.90 -0.91
CA ILE A 130 -24.13 3.04 -0.43
C ILE A 130 -23.69 4.51 -0.48
N ALA A 131 -24.02 5.24 -1.53
CA ALA A 131 -23.68 6.66 -1.65
C ALA A 131 -24.37 7.50 -0.56
N ASP A 132 -25.66 7.25 -0.32
CA ASP A 132 -26.42 7.91 0.74
C ASP A 132 -25.85 7.62 2.13
N LEU A 133 -25.63 6.34 2.45
CA LEU A 133 -25.02 5.93 3.72
C LEU A 133 -23.61 6.52 3.91
N ASN A 134 -22.81 6.57 2.85
CA ASN A 134 -21.50 7.23 2.89
C ASN A 134 -21.61 8.73 3.17
N SER A 135 -22.62 9.41 2.62
CA SER A 135 -22.88 10.82 2.92
C SER A 135 -23.25 11.00 4.39
N GLN A 136 -24.19 10.21 4.89
CA GLN A 136 -24.62 10.25 6.30
C GLN A 136 -23.45 10.02 7.26
N VAL A 137 -22.60 9.01 7.00
CA VAL A 137 -21.40 8.74 7.81
C VAL A 137 -20.40 9.91 7.78
N ASN A 138 -20.24 10.58 6.63
CA ASN A 138 -19.36 11.73 6.51
C ASN A 138 -19.90 12.96 7.24
N ASP A 139 -21.21 13.22 7.19
CA ASP A 139 -21.84 14.31 7.93
C ASP A 139 -21.73 14.08 9.45
N LEU A 140 -21.93 12.84 9.92
CA LEU A 140 -21.75 12.45 11.33
C LEU A 140 -20.30 12.56 11.80
N ARG A 141 -19.33 12.22 10.95
CA ARG A 141 -17.90 12.35 11.25
C ARG A 141 -17.43 13.81 11.26
N GLY A 142 -18.31 14.75 10.89
CA GLY A 142 -18.03 16.16 10.78
C GLY A 142 -17.51 16.51 9.39
N LYS A 143 -18.40 17.08 8.57
CA LYS A 143 -18.12 17.68 7.23
C LYS A 143 -16.93 18.64 7.22
N PHE A 144 -16.51 19.12 8.40
CA PHE A 144 -15.45 20.10 8.63
C PHE A 144 -14.35 19.61 9.59
N MET A 145 -13.97 18.33 9.59
CA MET A 145 -12.64 17.97 10.09
C MET A 145 -11.58 18.58 9.16
N LYS A 146 -11.20 19.85 9.42
CA LYS A 146 -10.13 20.53 8.68
C LYS A 146 -8.89 19.64 8.73
N PRO A 147 -8.49 19.02 7.60
CA PRO A 147 -7.29 18.20 7.60
C PRO A 147 -6.14 19.11 8.06
N THR A 148 -5.39 18.71 9.08
CA THR A 148 -4.26 19.51 9.53
C THR A 148 -3.29 19.64 8.35
N LEU A 149 -3.23 20.83 7.75
CA LEU A 149 -2.39 21.10 6.59
C LEU A 149 -0.93 20.89 7.00
N LYS A 150 -0.36 19.75 6.60
CA LYS A 150 1.07 19.51 6.74
C LYS A 150 1.78 20.27 5.63
N LYS A 151 2.85 21.00 5.98
CA LYS A 151 3.75 21.61 4.99
C LYS A 151 4.46 20.48 4.25
N VAL A 152 3.91 20.08 3.11
CA VAL A 152 4.52 19.06 2.23
C VAL A 152 5.30 19.81 1.15
N SER A 153 6.63 19.70 1.16
CA SER A 153 7.45 20.17 0.04
C SER A 153 7.13 19.32 -1.20
N LYS A 154 6.75 19.95 -2.31
CA LYS A 154 6.44 19.28 -3.59
C LYS A 154 7.58 18.38 -4.10
N TYR A 155 8.81 18.66 -3.68
CA TYR A 155 10.01 17.97 -4.15
C TYR A 155 10.62 16.99 -3.14
N GLU A 156 10.24 17.02 -1.86
CA GLU A 156 10.85 16.18 -0.81
C GLU A 156 10.61 14.68 -1.06
N ASN A 157 9.43 14.31 -1.53
CA ASN A 157 9.13 12.92 -1.92
C ASN A 157 9.84 12.48 -3.21
N LYS A 158 10.16 13.43 -4.12
CA LYS A 158 10.94 13.14 -5.34
C LYS A 158 12.44 13.02 -5.00
N PHE A 159 12.95 13.87 -4.12
CA PHE A 159 14.34 13.86 -3.66
C PHE A 159 14.65 12.63 -2.81
N ALA A 160 13.75 12.23 -1.90
CA ALA A 160 13.90 11.01 -1.11
C ALA A 160 13.90 9.73 -2.00
N LYS A 161 13.15 9.72 -3.10
CA LYS A 161 13.20 8.63 -4.09
C LYS A 161 14.52 8.63 -4.86
N LEU A 162 15.04 9.80 -5.23
CA LEU A 162 16.34 9.93 -5.88
C LEU A 162 17.48 9.47 -4.96
N GLN A 163 17.46 9.88 -3.68
CA GLN A 163 18.46 9.48 -2.70
C GLN A 163 18.42 7.97 -2.38
N LYS A 164 17.23 7.36 -2.31
CA LYS A 164 17.13 5.89 -2.14
C LYS A 164 17.69 5.12 -3.33
N LYS A 165 17.36 5.54 -4.56
CA LYS A 165 17.93 4.92 -5.77
C LYS A 165 19.44 5.13 -5.87
N ALA A 166 19.93 6.32 -5.53
CA ALA A 166 21.36 6.62 -5.51
C ALA A 166 22.08 5.86 -4.39
N ALA A 167 21.48 5.69 -3.22
CA ALA A 167 22.04 4.89 -2.13
C ALA A 167 22.03 3.39 -2.45
N GLU A 168 20.94 2.84 -3.01
CA GLU A 168 20.91 1.44 -3.48
C GLU A 168 21.94 1.19 -4.60
N PHE A 169 22.09 2.13 -5.53
CA PHE A 169 23.06 2.03 -6.61
C PHE A 169 24.51 2.11 -6.09
N ASN A 170 24.81 3.04 -5.17
CA ASN A 170 26.15 3.17 -4.59
C ASN A 170 26.50 2.00 -3.66
N PHE A 171 25.55 1.50 -2.84
CA PHE A 171 25.82 0.40 -1.92
C PHE A 171 26.03 -0.93 -2.65
N ARG A 172 25.27 -1.18 -3.74
CA ARG A 172 25.44 -2.39 -4.56
C ARG A 172 26.72 -2.36 -5.41
N ASN A 173 27.12 -1.19 -5.92
CA ASN A 173 28.36 -1.07 -6.70
C ASN A 173 29.64 -1.02 -5.85
N GLN A 174 29.60 -0.51 -4.61
CA GLN A 174 30.78 -0.49 -3.73
C GLN A 174 31.05 -1.80 -3.00
N LEU A 175 30.08 -2.72 -2.94
CA LEU A 175 30.31 -4.06 -2.41
C LEU A 175 30.92 -4.95 -3.50
N LYS A 176 32.18 -5.35 -3.33
CA LYS A 176 32.76 -6.45 -4.11
C LYS A 176 31.91 -7.70 -3.84
N GLN A 177 31.04 -8.09 -4.77
CA GLN A 177 30.37 -9.38 -4.69
C GLN A 177 31.44 -10.48 -4.67
N VAL A 178 31.52 -11.22 -3.56
CA VAL A 178 32.42 -12.37 -3.43
C VAL A 178 31.91 -13.43 -4.40
N LYS A 179 32.68 -13.72 -5.45
CA LYS A 179 32.35 -14.73 -6.48
C LYS A 179 32.44 -16.19 -5.98
N LYS A 180 32.49 -16.43 -4.67
CA LYS A 180 32.43 -17.78 -4.10
C LYS A 180 30.98 -18.11 -3.77
N LYS A 181 30.44 -19.12 -4.46
CA LYS A 181 29.05 -19.61 -4.33
C LYS A 181 28.75 -20.33 -3.01
N GLU A 182 29.69 -20.38 -2.06
CA GLU A 182 29.52 -21.11 -0.78
C GLU A 182 28.98 -20.27 0.39
N PHE A 183 28.86 -18.94 0.24
CA PHE A 183 28.39 -18.06 1.32
C PHE A 183 27.08 -17.33 1.03
N THR A 184 26.43 -17.62 -0.10
CA THR A 184 25.04 -17.23 -0.35
C THR A 184 24.13 -18.27 0.27
N LEU A 185 23.47 -17.90 1.37
CA LEU A 185 22.42 -18.67 2.02
C LEU A 185 21.37 -19.08 0.94
N GLU A 186 21.34 -20.36 0.60
CA GLU A 186 20.28 -20.99 -0.20
C GLU A 186 18.97 -20.93 0.62
N GLU A 187 18.26 -19.80 0.52
CA GLU A 187 16.83 -19.77 0.80
C GLU A 187 16.09 -19.85 -0.54
N GLU A 188 15.61 -21.06 -0.82
CA GLU A 188 14.37 -21.36 -1.55
C GLU A 188 14.27 -20.88 -3.00
N ASP A 189 14.99 -21.54 -3.91
CA ASP A 189 14.59 -21.63 -5.32
C ASP A 189 13.92 -22.99 -5.56
N LYS A 190 12.58 -22.99 -5.51
CA LYS A 190 11.76 -24.08 -6.02
C LYS A 190 11.72 -23.98 -7.55
N GLU A 191 12.65 -24.63 -8.22
CA GLU A 191 12.41 -25.15 -9.58
C GLU A 191 13.08 -26.53 -9.74
N PRO A 192 12.39 -27.55 -10.29
CA PRO A 192 12.96 -28.87 -10.52
C PRO A 192 14.02 -28.77 -11.63
N LYS A 193 15.27 -29.08 -11.27
CA LYS A 193 16.39 -29.18 -12.21
C LYS A 193 16.04 -30.18 -13.32
N LYS A 194 15.73 -29.69 -14.52
CA LYS A 194 15.84 -30.48 -15.75
C LYS A 194 17.30 -30.87 -15.91
N SER A 195 17.55 -32.17 -15.92
CA SER A 195 18.87 -32.76 -16.12
C SER A 195 19.37 -32.50 -17.54
N GLU A 196 20.02 -31.36 -17.77
CA GLU A 196 20.95 -31.24 -18.89
C GLU A 196 22.32 -31.73 -18.43
N LYS A 197 22.70 -32.90 -18.95
CA LYS A 197 24.08 -33.41 -18.84
C LYS A 197 25.03 -32.36 -19.43
N ALA A 198 26.13 -32.11 -18.74
CA ALA A 198 27.15 -31.18 -19.18
C ALA A 198 27.80 -31.62 -20.51
N GLU A 199 28.07 -30.66 -21.39
CA GLU A 199 28.51 -30.86 -22.79
C GLU A 199 29.85 -31.60 -22.99
N TRP A 200 30.60 -31.91 -21.93
CA TRP A 200 31.79 -32.77 -22.00
C TRP A 200 31.45 -34.27 -21.98
N GLN A 201 30.20 -34.65 -21.67
CA GLN A 201 29.73 -36.04 -21.76
C GLN A 201 29.28 -36.44 -23.18
N THR A 202 29.31 -35.56 -24.17
CA THR A 202 28.81 -35.83 -25.54
C THR A 202 29.82 -35.56 -26.66
N LYS A 203 31.13 -35.66 -26.38
CA LYS A 203 32.17 -35.74 -27.43
C LYS A 203 33.33 -36.65 -27.02
N LYS A 204 33.17 -37.96 -27.21
CA LYS A 204 33.78 -38.78 -28.28
C LYS A 204 33.70 -40.25 -27.89
#